data_AF-A0A0V0UUK5-F1
#
_entry.id   AF-A0A0V0UUK5-F1
#
_cell.length_a   1.000
_cell.length_b   1.000
_cell.length_c   1.000
_cell.angle_alpha   90.00
_cell.angle_beta   90.00
_cell.angle_gamma   90.00
#
_symmetry.space_group_name_H-M   'P 1'
#
loop_
_entity.id
_entity.type
_entity.pdbx_description
1 polymer ?
#
loop_
_entity_poly.entity_id
_entity_poly.type
_entity_poly.pdbx_seq_one_letter_code
_entity_poly.pdbx_strand_id
1 'polypeptide(L)'
;MNIGFYGCYLLVSESEKPLYQGKCYVGFTVNPERRIKQHNRGSRYGGAWRTSNRGPWEMVLVVHGFPNEICALRFEWAWQHPNRSRRLRVLNLRKRQKESALDHHIKILSQMLNVGPWNRLPLTVRWLCEKYETMLKNTIVTPPHIEVISGPLNIGDRSEVENYDFTLSDACKLCYNSVMQGSLLTCVDQRCRANFHIICLANEFRKSEAQFVIPVIGVCPNCKTQLKWGTLVSKNMIRIRDEKFN
;
A
#
# COMPACT_ATOMS: atom_id res chain seq x y z
N MET A 1 -8.19 9.26 14.73
CA MET A 1 -7.89 9.18 13.28
C MET A 1 -7.71 7.70 12.95
N ASN A 2 -8.65 7.12 12.18
CA ASN A 2 -8.76 5.68 11.86
C ASN A 2 -7.49 5.18 11.14
N ILE A 3 -6.95 3.94 11.36
CA ILE A 3 -6.02 3.38 10.33
C ILE A 3 -6.99 3.05 9.24
N GLY A 4 -7.28 4.05 8.42
CA GLY A 4 -8.08 3.85 7.24
C GLY A 4 -7.28 2.90 6.38
N PHE A 5 -7.95 1.89 5.86
CA PHE A 5 -7.51 1.36 4.58
C PHE A 5 -7.36 2.55 3.63
N TYR A 6 -6.19 2.70 3.00
CA TYR A 6 -5.96 3.68 1.95
C TYR A 6 -5.53 2.89 0.72
N GLY A 7 -6.31 2.97 -0.35
CA GLY A 7 -6.08 2.18 -1.56
C GLY A 7 -6.17 3.01 -2.82
N CYS A 8 -5.24 2.78 -3.74
CA CYS A 8 -5.31 3.24 -5.13
C CYS A 8 -5.69 2.05 -6.00
N TYR A 9 -6.79 2.15 -6.74
CA TYR A 9 -7.33 1.03 -7.52
C TYR A 9 -7.31 1.33 -9.03
N LEU A 10 -7.33 0.26 -9.81
CA LEU A 10 -7.51 0.30 -11.26
C LEU A 10 -8.82 -0.39 -11.62
N LEU A 11 -9.69 0.34 -12.32
CA LEU A 11 -10.89 -0.20 -12.93
C LEU A 11 -10.69 -0.43 -14.41
N VAL A 12 -11.39 -1.42 -14.94
CA VAL A 12 -11.60 -1.63 -16.37
C VAL A 12 -13.09 -1.72 -16.67
N SER A 13 -13.53 -1.11 -17.76
CA SER A 13 -14.90 -1.21 -18.23
C SER A 13 -15.09 -2.50 -19.01
N GLU A 14 -16.05 -3.31 -18.58
CA GLU A 14 -16.52 -4.50 -19.28
C GLU A 14 -17.82 -4.22 -20.07
N SER A 15 -18.03 -2.96 -20.46
CA SER A 15 -19.18 -2.58 -21.27
C SER A 15 -19.20 -3.34 -22.60
N GLU A 16 -20.38 -3.81 -23.01
CA GLU A 16 -20.61 -4.37 -24.34
C GLU A 16 -20.49 -3.33 -25.45
N LYS A 17 -20.58 -2.04 -25.11
CA LYS A 17 -20.41 -0.93 -26.07
C LYS A 17 -18.93 -0.79 -26.42
N PRO A 18 -18.51 -0.97 -27.69
CA PRO A 18 -17.10 -0.92 -28.09
C PRO A 18 -16.38 0.39 -27.74
N LEU A 19 -17.13 1.50 -27.64
CA LEU A 19 -16.59 2.80 -27.25
C LEU A 19 -16.03 2.82 -25.81
N TYR A 20 -16.59 2.01 -24.92
CA TYR A 20 -16.26 1.99 -23.50
C TYR A 20 -15.51 0.73 -23.07
N GLN A 21 -15.67 -0.38 -23.79
CA GLN A 21 -14.98 -1.63 -23.52
C GLN A 21 -13.46 -1.41 -23.36
N GLY A 22 -12.89 -1.95 -22.28
CA GLY A 22 -11.45 -1.87 -22.00
C GLY A 22 -10.95 -0.48 -21.56
N LYS A 23 -11.82 0.53 -21.44
CA LYS A 23 -11.44 1.82 -20.83
C LYS A 23 -11.05 1.61 -19.37
N CYS A 24 -9.99 2.29 -18.95
CA CYS A 24 -9.49 2.20 -17.59
C CYS A 24 -9.81 3.46 -16.78
N TYR A 25 -9.91 3.30 -15.46
CA TYR A 25 -10.02 4.40 -14.51
C TYR A 25 -9.17 4.11 -13.28
N VAL A 26 -8.29 5.05 -12.92
CA VAL A 26 -7.52 4.98 -11.67
C VAL A 26 -8.20 5.86 -10.63
N GLY A 27 -8.33 5.40 -9.39
CA GLY A 27 -8.88 6.21 -8.30
C GLY A 27 -8.35 5.83 -6.93
N PHE A 28 -8.73 6.64 -5.94
CA PHE A 28 -8.44 6.44 -4.53
C PHE A 28 -9.70 6.09 -3.74
N THR A 29 -9.56 5.25 -2.72
CA THR A 29 -10.65 4.90 -1.81
C THR A 29 -10.15 4.46 -0.43
N VAL A 30 -11.02 4.63 0.56
CA VAL A 30 -10.89 4.00 1.89
C VAL A 30 -11.78 2.77 2.07
N ASN A 31 -12.61 2.48 1.08
CA ASN A 31 -13.52 1.32 1.06
C ASN A 31 -13.78 0.91 -0.41
N PRO A 32 -12.98 -0.01 -0.97
CA PRO A 32 -13.13 -0.55 -2.33
C PRO A 32 -14.51 -1.10 -2.66
N GLU A 33 -15.11 -1.90 -1.77
CA GLU A 33 -16.44 -2.51 -2.01
C GLU A 33 -17.53 -1.46 -2.20
N ARG A 34 -17.54 -0.43 -1.34
CA ARG A 34 -18.46 0.70 -1.49
C ARG A 34 -18.17 1.46 -2.79
N ARG A 35 -16.89 1.67 -3.11
CA ARG A 35 -16.47 2.51 -4.23
C ARG A 35 -16.80 1.89 -5.58
N ILE A 36 -16.62 0.59 -5.76
CA ILE A 36 -17.00 -0.09 -7.01
C ILE A 36 -18.52 -0.04 -7.24
N LYS A 37 -19.32 -0.21 -6.18
CA LYS A 37 -20.79 -0.04 -6.23
C LYS A 37 -21.18 1.38 -6.66
N GLN A 38 -20.50 2.42 -6.16
CA GLN A 38 -20.74 3.80 -6.57
C GLN A 38 -20.42 4.02 -8.06
N HIS A 39 -19.30 3.49 -8.56
CA HIS A 39 -18.95 3.60 -9.98
C HIS A 39 -20.01 2.97 -10.89
N ASN A 40 -20.51 1.78 -10.51
CA ASN A 40 -21.51 1.05 -11.28
C ASN A 40 -22.93 1.63 -11.18
N ARG A 41 -23.28 2.31 -10.08
CA ARG A 41 -24.53 3.08 -9.97
C ARG A 41 -24.49 4.42 -10.72
N GLY A 42 -23.28 4.97 -10.94
CA GLY A 42 -23.08 6.22 -11.65
C GLY A 42 -22.98 7.46 -10.74
N SER A 43 -22.75 8.62 -11.36
CA SER A 43 -22.33 9.84 -10.66
C SER A 43 -23.35 10.41 -9.69
N ARG A 44 -24.65 10.18 -9.91
CA ARG A 44 -25.71 10.59 -8.99
C ARG A 44 -25.63 9.89 -7.62
N TYR A 45 -24.92 8.76 -7.55
CA TYR A 45 -24.75 7.95 -6.33
C TYR A 45 -23.32 8.04 -5.77
N GLY A 46 -22.57 9.09 -6.13
CA GLY A 46 -21.20 9.33 -5.67
C GLY A 46 -20.10 8.68 -6.53
N GLY A 47 -20.45 8.04 -7.65
CA GLY A 47 -19.49 7.59 -8.65
C GLY A 47 -18.77 8.75 -9.34
N ALA A 48 -17.58 8.51 -9.90
CA ALA A 48 -16.92 9.53 -10.69
C ALA A 48 -17.71 9.84 -11.97
N TRP A 49 -17.79 11.11 -12.38
CA TRP A 49 -18.46 11.48 -13.63
C TRP A 49 -17.88 10.74 -14.84
N ARG A 50 -16.55 10.56 -14.87
CA ARG A 50 -15.84 9.83 -15.94
C ARG A 50 -16.19 8.35 -16.05
N THR A 51 -16.83 7.76 -15.05
CA THR A 51 -17.25 6.35 -15.06
C THR A 51 -18.77 6.18 -15.25
N SER A 52 -19.55 7.26 -15.19
CA SER A 52 -21.01 7.21 -15.27
C SER A 52 -21.49 6.70 -16.62
N ASN A 53 -22.40 5.71 -16.63
CA ASN A 53 -22.98 5.08 -17.83
C ASN A 53 -21.96 4.45 -18.80
N ARG A 54 -20.78 4.08 -18.29
CA ARG A 54 -19.67 3.49 -19.06
C ARG A 54 -19.24 2.13 -18.52
N GLY A 55 -20.03 1.55 -17.62
CA GLY A 55 -19.78 0.24 -17.02
C GLY A 55 -20.50 -0.91 -17.76
N PRO A 56 -20.59 -2.09 -17.12
CA PRO A 56 -20.12 -2.35 -15.75
C PRO A 56 -18.59 -2.18 -15.64
N TRP A 57 -18.15 -1.67 -14.50
CA TRP A 57 -16.76 -1.53 -14.13
C TRP A 57 -16.37 -2.68 -13.23
N GLU A 58 -15.22 -3.28 -13.54
CA GLU A 58 -14.56 -4.27 -12.72
C GLU A 58 -13.34 -3.65 -12.05
N MET A 59 -13.16 -3.89 -10.75
CA MET A 59 -11.97 -3.43 -10.03
C MET A 59 -10.90 -4.51 -10.15
N VAL A 60 -9.97 -4.31 -11.08
CA VAL A 60 -8.96 -5.31 -11.43
C VAL A 60 -8.00 -5.57 -10.26
N LEU A 61 -7.48 -4.49 -9.68
CA LEU A 61 -6.54 -4.56 -8.57
C LEU A 61 -6.61 -3.32 -7.70
N VAL A 62 -6.04 -3.42 -6.50
CA VAL A 62 -5.84 -2.32 -5.57
C VAL A 62 -4.42 -2.37 -4.99
N VAL A 63 -3.77 -1.20 -4.97
CA VAL A 63 -2.52 -0.96 -4.25
C VAL A 63 -2.89 -0.37 -2.90
N HIS A 64 -2.45 -0.97 -1.80
CA HIS A 64 -2.74 -0.51 -0.45
C HIS A 64 -1.52 -0.61 0.46
N GLY A 65 -1.67 -0.22 1.74
CA GLY A 65 -0.55 -0.12 2.70
C GLY A 65 0.06 1.28 2.76
N PHE A 66 -0.59 2.30 2.19
CA PHE A 66 -0.14 3.68 2.31
C PHE A 66 -0.19 4.15 3.77
N PRO A 67 0.81 4.91 4.24
CA PRO A 67 0.87 5.36 5.64
C PRO A 67 -0.22 6.40 5.98
N ASN A 68 -0.74 7.10 4.97
CA ASN A 68 -1.81 8.08 5.09
C ASN A 68 -2.44 8.38 3.71
N GLU A 69 -3.55 9.11 3.74
CA GLU A 69 -4.27 9.55 2.53
C GLU A 69 -3.42 10.40 1.58
N ILE A 70 -2.52 11.24 2.10
CA ILE A 70 -1.70 12.14 1.28
C ILE A 70 -0.74 11.32 0.40
N CYS A 71 -0.12 10.29 0.97
CA CYS A 71 0.72 9.35 0.23
C CYS A 71 -0.06 8.62 -0.86
N ALA A 72 -1.28 8.15 -0.55
CA ALA A 72 -2.13 7.48 -1.51
C ALA A 72 -2.59 8.43 -2.64
N LEU A 73 -3.04 9.64 -2.31
CA LEU A 73 -3.47 10.64 -3.30
C LEU A 73 -2.32 11.08 -4.22
N ARG A 74 -1.09 11.21 -3.69
CA ARG A 74 0.10 11.48 -4.51
C ARG A 74 0.42 10.32 -5.45
N PHE A 75 0.22 9.08 -5.01
CA PHE A 75 0.35 7.89 -5.85
C PHE A 75 -0.72 7.90 -6.96
N GLU A 76 -2.00 8.04 -6.60
CA GLU A 76 -3.11 8.09 -7.55
C GLU A 76 -2.90 9.15 -8.63
N TRP A 77 -2.54 10.37 -8.25
CA TRP A 77 -2.27 11.45 -9.20
C TRP A 77 -1.12 11.11 -10.15
N ALA A 78 -0.02 10.54 -9.64
CA ALA A 78 1.11 10.17 -10.48
C ALA A 78 0.76 9.05 -11.47
N TRP A 79 -0.09 8.11 -11.07
CA TRP A 79 -0.58 7.03 -11.91
C TRP A 79 -1.55 7.52 -13.00
N GLN A 80 -2.40 8.51 -12.68
CA GLN A 80 -3.25 9.19 -13.67
C GLN A 80 -2.45 10.08 -14.63
N HIS A 81 -1.32 10.63 -14.18
CA HIS A 81 -0.56 11.66 -14.90
C HIS A 81 0.95 11.36 -14.98
N PRO A 82 1.36 10.21 -15.56
CA PRO A 82 2.77 9.81 -15.59
C PRO A 82 3.66 10.84 -16.30
N ASN A 83 3.17 11.48 -17.36
CA ASN A 83 3.93 12.49 -18.12
C ASN A 83 4.09 13.84 -17.38
N ARG A 84 3.27 14.11 -16.35
CA ARG A 84 3.37 15.31 -15.50
C ARG A 84 4.10 15.03 -14.19
N SER A 85 4.11 13.78 -13.74
CA SER A 85 4.86 13.36 -12.56
C SER A 85 6.35 13.53 -12.79
N ARG A 86 7.00 14.33 -11.94
CA ARG A 86 8.47 14.56 -12.00
C ARG A 86 9.26 13.25 -11.99
N ARG A 87 8.77 12.24 -11.26
CA ARG A 87 9.44 10.93 -11.10
C ARG A 87 9.25 10.01 -12.30
N LEU A 88 8.15 10.14 -13.03
CA LEU A 88 7.80 9.23 -14.14
C LEU A 88 8.04 9.84 -15.52
N ARG A 89 7.99 11.17 -15.66
CA ARG A 89 8.22 11.87 -16.92
C ARG A 89 9.56 11.50 -17.55
N VAL A 90 10.60 11.33 -16.72
CA VAL A 90 11.95 10.95 -17.16
C VAL A 90 12.01 9.55 -17.77
N LEU A 91 11.06 8.67 -17.44
CA LEU A 91 10.98 7.31 -17.99
C LEU A 91 10.30 7.28 -19.37
N ASN A 92 9.71 8.40 -19.83
CA ASN A 92 9.04 8.55 -21.12
C ASN A 92 8.08 7.38 -21.46
N LEU A 93 7.20 7.03 -20.51
CA LEU A 93 6.28 5.91 -20.60
C LEU A 93 5.14 6.17 -21.59
N ARG A 94 5.44 6.11 -22.89
CA ARG A 94 4.44 6.25 -23.95
C ARG A 94 3.65 4.96 -24.15
N LYS A 95 2.37 5.10 -24.47
CA LYS A 95 1.51 3.98 -24.85
C LYS A 95 1.87 3.53 -26.27
N ARG A 96 2.11 2.25 -26.49
CA ARG A 96 2.35 1.69 -27.82
C ARG A 96 1.01 1.53 -28.56
N GLN A 97 1.05 1.51 -29.90
CA GLN A 97 -0.16 1.46 -30.73
C GLN A 97 -1.03 0.23 -30.43
N LYS A 98 -0.41 -0.95 -30.28
CA LYS A 98 -1.08 -2.24 -29.99
C LYS A 98 -1.24 -2.54 -28.50
N GLU A 99 -0.77 -1.68 -27.60
CA GLU A 99 -0.89 -1.87 -26.15
C GLU A 99 -2.31 -1.52 -25.71
N SER A 100 -2.96 -2.34 -24.88
CA SER A 100 -4.27 -1.98 -24.33
C SER A 100 -4.14 -0.84 -23.31
N ALA A 101 -5.26 -0.21 -22.94
CA ALA A 101 -5.23 0.77 -21.84
C ALA A 101 -4.83 0.11 -20.51
N LEU A 102 -5.27 -1.14 -20.29
CA LEU A 102 -4.98 -1.90 -19.09
C LEU A 102 -3.48 -2.22 -18.98
N ASP A 103 -2.88 -2.80 -20.03
CA ASP A 103 -1.44 -3.11 -20.07
C ASP A 103 -0.61 -1.86 -19.79
N HIS A 104 -1.02 -0.73 -20.36
CA HIS A 104 -0.34 0.54 -20.17
C HIS A 104 -0.38 1.01 -18.71
N HIS A 105 -1.54 0.92 -18.06
CA HIS A 105 -1.68 1.27 -16.64
C HIS A 105 -0.89 0.34 -15.73
N ILE A 106 -0.82 -0.95 -16.05
CA ILE A 106 -0.04 -1.95 -15.31
C ILE A 106 1.46 -1.69 -15.47
N LYS A 107 1.91 -1.34 -16.67
CA LYS A 107 3.29 -0.91 -16.93
C LYS A 107 3.66 0.32 -16.10
N ILE A 108 2.79 1.34 -16.06
CA ILE A 108 3.01 2.52 -15.22
C ILE A 108 3.07 2.15 -13.74
N LEU A 109 2.15 1.32 -13.27
CA LEU A 109 2.12 0.84 -11.88
C LEU A 109 3.44 0.14 -11.51
N SER A 110 3.90 -0.80 -12.34
CA SER A 110 5.17 -1.49 -12.08
C SER A 110 6.34 -0.50 -12.00
N GLN A 111 6.41 0.50 -12.88
CA GLN A 111 7.44 1.54 -12.80
C GLN A 111 7.33 2.36 -11.51
N MET A 112 6.12 2.74 -11.10
CA MET A 112 5.88 3.48 -9.87
C MET A 112 6.36 2.71 -8.64
N LEU A 113 6.13 1.40 -8.57
CA LEU A 113 6.57 0.57 -7.43
C LEU A 113 8.09 0.43 -7.34
N ASN A 114 8.83 0.76 -8.41
CA ASN A 114 10.29 0.67 -8.46
C ASN A 114 11.01 2.03 -8.34
N VAL A 115 10.29 3.15 -8.34
CA VAL A 115 10.87 4.49 -8.18
C VAL A 115 10.48 5.16 -6.87
N GLY A 116 11.37 6.02 -6.37
CA GLY A 116 11.08 6.85 -5.20
C GLY A 116 9.94 7.84 -5.47
N PRO A 117 9.10 8.14 -4.47
CA PRO A 117 9.23 7.73 -3.08
C PRO A 117 8.52 6.41 -2.73
N TRP A 118 7.87 5.74 -3.69
CA TRP A 118 6.93 4.65 -3.40
C TRP A 118 7.61 3.30 -3.16
N ASN A 119 8.77 3.09 -3.79
CA ASN A 119 9.57 1.86 -3.70
C ASN A 119 10.20 1.56 -2.32
N ARG A 120 9.88 2.34 -1.29
CA ARG A 120 10.27 2.06 0.11
C ARG A 120 9.08 2.10 1.06
N LEU A 121 7.87 2.26 0.53
CA LEU A 121 6.64 2.18 1.29
C LEU A 121 6.23 0.71 1.42
N PRO A 122 5.55 0.32 2.52
CA PRO A 122 5.12 -1.05 2.73
C PRO A 122 3.83 -1.34 1.95
N LEU A 123 3.90 -1.18 0.64
CA LEU A 123 2.76 -1.36 -0.24
C LEU A 123 2.51 -2.83 -0.54
N THR A 124 1.26 -3.14 -0.81
CA THR A 124 0.81 -4.42 -1.34
C THR A 124 0.00 -4.16 -2.60
N VAL A 125 0.27 -4.90 -3.65
CA VAL A 125 -0.59 -4.96 -4.85
C VAL A 125 -1.48 -6.19 -4.70
N ARG A 126 -2.79 -5.99 -4.67
CA ARG A 126 -3.76 -7.07 -4.56
C ARG A 126 -4.59 -7.16 -5.83
N TRP A 127 -4.50 -8.28 -6.53
CA TRP A 127 -5.45 -8.65 -7.58
C TRP A 127 -6.78 -9.00 -6.96
N LEU A 128 -7.86 -8.39 -7.46
CA LEU A 128 -9.22 -8.62 -7.00
C LEU A 128 -10.05 -9.42 -8.02
N CYS A 129 -9.54 -9.58 -9.23
CA CYS A 129 -10.20 -10.32 -10.31
C CYS A 129 -9.22 -11.32 -10.96
N GLU A 130 -9.50 -12.62 -10.78
CA GLU A 130 -8.65 -13.74 -11.23
C GLU A 130 -8.43 -13.76 -12.75
N LYS A 131 -9.46 -13.38 -13.52
CA LYS A 131 -9.40 -13.26 -14.99
C LYS A 131 -8.24 -12.35 -15.41
N TYR A 132 -8.15 -11.16 -14.83
CA TYR A 132 -7.13 -10.18 -15.20
C TYR A 132 -5.77 -10.53 -14.63
N GLU A 133 -5.71 -11.11 -13.44
CA GLU A 133 -4.47 -11.64 -12.88
C GLU A 133 -3.84 -12.68 -13.81
N THR A 134 -4.64 -13.64 -14.29
CA THR A 134 -4.17 -14.70 -15.19
C THR A 134 -3.65 -14.10 -16.50
N MET A 135 -4.36 -13.14 -17.08
CA MET A 135 -3.97 -12.46 -18.31
C MET A 135 -2.67 -11.65 -18.17
N LEU A 136 -2.43 -11.08 -16.99
CA LEU A 136 -1.34 -10.12 -16.74
C LEU A 136 -0.30 -10.69 -15.77
N LYS A 137 -0.28 -12.01 -15.61
CA LYS A 137 0.64 -12.69 -14.70
C LYS A 137 2.08 -12.28 -15.03
N ASN A 138 2.86 -12.00 -13.99
CA ASN A 138 4.27 -11.59 -14.08
C ASN A 138 4.54 -10.25 -14.79
N THR A 139 3.52 -9.44 -15.10
CA THR A 139 3.73 -8.09 -15.67
C THR A 139 4.07 -7.02 -14.62
N ILE A 140 3.69 -7.26 -13.36
CA ILE A 140 4.00 -6.37 -12.24
C ILE A 140 5.32 -6.81 -11.61
N VAL A 141 6.39 -6.06 -11.91
CA VAL A 141 7.68 -6.19 -11.21
C VAL A 141 7.67 -5.28 -9.99
N THR A 142 8.08 -5.81 -8.83
CA THR A 142 8.16 -5.08 -7.56
C THR A 142 9.49 -5.31 -6.84
N PRO A 143 9.93 -4.37 -5.98
CA PRO A 143 10.97 -4.64 -5.00
C PRO A 143 10.56 -5.78 -4.04
N PRO A 144 11.51 -6.54 -3.45
CA PRO A 144 11.23 -7.74 -2.66
C PRO A 144 10.30 -7.57 -1.44
N HIS A 145 10.14 -6.35 -0.93
CA HIS A 145 9.30 -6.06 0.23
C HIS A 145 7.86 -5.67 -0.13
N ILE A 146 7.58 -5.40 -1.41
CA ILE A 146 6.24 -5.09 -1.92
C ILE A 146 5.64 -6.37 -2.47
N GLU A 147 4.62 -6.86 -1.77
CA GLU A 147 3.97 -8.13 -2.10
C GLU A 147 2.92 -7.94 -3.20
N VAL A 148 2.87 -8.90 -4.12
CA VAL A 148 1.81 -9.04 -5.12
C VAL A 148 1.00 -10.28 -4.76
N ILE A 149 -0.25 -10.09 -4.37
CA ILE A 149 -1.13 -11.15 -3.85
C ILE A 149 -2.48 -11.11 -4.53
N SER A 150 -3.29 -12.14 -4.26
CA SER A 150 -4.57 -12.37 -4.93
C SER A 150 -5.67 -12.64 -3.93
N GLY A 151 -6.92 -12.42 -4.34
CA GLY A 151 -8.10 -12.71 -3.55
C GLY A 151 -8.72 -11.48 -2.88
N PRO A 152 -9.86 -11.68 -2.18
CA PRO A 152 -10.70 -10.60 -1.70
C PRO A 152 -9.97 -9.70 -0.69
N LEU A 153 -10.46 -8.47 -0.57
CA LEU A 153 -9.95 -7.51 0.40
C LEU A 153 -10.80 -7.58 1.68
N ASN A 154 -10.33 -8.31 2.68
CA ASN A 154 -10.96 -8.33 4.00
C ASN A 154 -10.57 -7.07 4.78
N ILE A 155 -11.30 -5.98 4.58
CA ILE A 155 -11.14 -4.73 5.37
C ILE A 155 -11.74 -4.91 6.78
N GLY A 156 -12.55 -5.97 6.96
CA GLY A 156 -13.32 -6.26 8.18
C GLY A 156 -12.55 -7.00 9.28
N ASP A 157 -11.48 -7.73 8.94
CA ASP A 157 -10.61 -8.34 9.96
C ASP A 157 -9.69 -7.26 10.51
N ARG A 158 -10.21 -6.53 11.50
CA ARG A 158 -9.36 -6.08 12.60
C ARG A 158 -8.72 -7.35 13.14
N SER A 159 -7.53 -7.69 12.67
CA SER A 159 -6.73 -8.78 13.23
C SER A 159 -6.85 -8.68 14.75
N GLU A 160 -7.40 -9.74 15.36
CA GLU A 160 -7.62 -9.84 16.80
C GLU A 160 -6.44 -9.20 17.52
N VAL A 161 -6.70 -8.06 18.16
CA VAL A 161 -5.71 -7.38 18.95
C VAL A 161 -5.56 -8.26 20.18
N GLU A 162 -4.53 -9.10 20.19
CA GLU A 162 -4.10 -9.78 21.40
C GLU A 162 -3.88 -8.70 22.46
N ASN A 163 -4.76 -8.67 23.48
CA ASN A 163 -4.64 -7.83 24.66
C ASN A 163 -3.33 -8.20 25.36
N TYR A 164 -2.25 -7.48 25.05
CA TYR A 164 -0.99 -7.64 25.74
C TYR A 164 -1.00 -6.75 26.99
N ASP A 165 -0.88 -7.38 28.15
CA ASP A 165 -0.82 -6.74 29.46
C ASP A 165 0.40 -5.79 29.54
N PHE A 166 0.15 -4.58 30.04
CA PHE A 166 0.96 -3.37 29.85
C PHE A 166 1.96 -3.10 30.98
N THR A 167 2.50 -4.17 31.57
CA THR A 167 3.28 -4.05 32.81
C THR A 167 4.66 -4.65 32.68
N LEU A 168 5.55 -4.05 31.88
CA LEU A 168 7.00 -4.19 32.05
C LEU A 168 7.73 -3.00 31.42
N SER A 169 8.76 -2.50 32.10
CA SER A 169 9.62 -1.41 31.68
C SER A 169 10.14 -1.60 30.24
N ASP A 170 9.61 -0.83 29.29
CA ASP A 170 9.99 -0.87 27.87
C ASP A 170 11.24 -0.03 27.58
N ALA A 171 12.37 -0.46 28.14
CA ALA A 171 13.66 0.11 27.79
C ALA A 171 14.06 -0.31 26.37
N CYS A 172 14.48 0.67 25.56
CA CYS A 172 15.01 0.43 24.22
C CYS A 172 16.26 -0.45 24.31
N LYS A 173 16.32 -1.56 23.57
CA LYS A 173 17.50 -2.44 23.57
C LYS A 173 18.73 -1.86 22.87
N LEU A 174 18.63 -0.67 22.28
CA LEU A 174 19.75 0.01 21.61
C LEU A 174 20.34 1.15 22.45
N CYS A 175 19.50 1.97 23.08
CA CYS A 175 19.96 3.12 23.89
C CYS A 175 19.70 2.96 25.39
N TYR A 176 19.05 1.87 25.79
CA TYR A 176 18.71 1.51 27.17
C TYR A 176 17.80 2.50 27.92
N ASN A 177 17.34 3.57 27.26
CA ASN A 177 16.38 4.52 27.81
C ASN A 177 14.94 4.03 27.64
N SER A 178 14.05 4.52 28.52
CA SER A 178 12.61 4.27 28.43
C SER A 178 12.03 4.72 27.08
N VAL A 179 11.11 3.92 26.53
CA VAL A 179 10.44 4.18 25.26
C VAL A 179 9.01 4.65 25.53
N MET A 180 8.69 5.85 25.02
CA MET A 180 7.31 6.32 25.00
C MET A 180 6.52 5.47 24.00
N GLN A 181 5.29 5.08 24.39
CA GLN A 181 4.38 4.25 23.62
C GLN A 181 4.23 4.67 22.15
N GLY A 182 4.11 5.98 21.89
CA GLY A 182 4.02 6.55 20.54
C GLY A 182 5.23 6.30 19.62
N SER A 183 6.34 5.84 20.17
CA SER A 183 7.61 5.61 19.49
C SER A 183 8.10 4.16 19.62
N LEU A 184 7.29 3.27 20.21
CA LEU A 184 7.67 1.90 20.56
C LEU A 184 7.53 0.93 19.38
N LEU A 185 8.63 0.31 18.97
CA LEU A 185 8.61 -0.85 18.10
C LEU A 185 9.00 -2.11 18.89
N THR A 186 8.17 -3.15 18.79
CA THR A 186 8.48 -4.49 19.35
C THR A 186 8.84 -5.44 18.22
N CYS A 187 9.78 -6.34 18.48
CA CYS A 187 10.11 -7.42 17.55
C CYS A 187 8.85 -8.23 17.16
N VAL A 188 8.77 -8.67 15.90
CA VAL A 188 7.63 -9.47 15.41
C VAL A 188 7.74 -10.95 15.77
N ASP A 189 8.92 -11.40 16.20
CA ASP A 189 9.18 -12.77 16.64
C ASP A 189 8.61 -12.96 18.04
N GLN A 190 7.67 -13.89 18.21
CA GLN A 190 6.99 -14.14 19.49
C GLN A 190 7.94 -14.61 20.60
N ARG A 191 9.10 -15.16 20.24
CA ARG A 191 10.15 -15.56 21.20
C ARG A 191 11.01 -14.38 21.63
N CYS A 192 10.88 -13.22 20.97
CA CYS A 192 11.66 -12.02 21.24
C CYS A 192 10.77 -10.88 21.76
N ARG A 193 11.01 -10.46 23.00
CA ARG A 193 10.33 -9.30 23.61
C ARG A 193 11.16 -8.02 23.53
N ALA A 194 11.98 -7.88 22.50
CA ALA A 194 12.85 -6.71 22.38
C ALA A 194 12.05 -5.49 21.91
N ASN A 195 12.23 -4.39 22.65
CA ASN A 195 11.60 -3.10 22.43
C ASN A 195 12.63 -2.07 21.99
N PHE A 196 12.23 -1.18 21.09
CA PHE A 196 13.12 -0.19 20.48
C PHE A 196 12.37 1.13 20.28
N HIS A 197 13.06 2.26 20.42
CA HIS A 197 12.58 3.50 19.79
C HIS A 197 12.59 3.32 18.27
N ILE A 198 11.55 3.82 17.60
CA ILE A 198 11.46 3.86 16.14
C ILE A 198 12.70 4.48 15.51
N ILE A 199 13.24 5.55 16.08
CA ILE A 199 14.43 6.24 15.55
C ILE A 199 15.69 5.39 15.76
N CYS A 200 15.87 4.78 16.93
CA CYS A 200 17.02 3.91 17.20
C CYS A 200 17.07 2.73 16.23
N LEU A 201 15.94 2.02 16.07
CA LEU A 201 15.88 0.88 15.17
C LEU A 201 16.00 1.30 13.70
N ALA A 202 15.42 2.44 13.32
CA ALA A 202 15.59 2.98 11.97
C ALA A 202 17.06 3.26 11.64
N ASN A 203 17.77 3.93 12.55
CA ASN A 203 19.19 4.24 12.38
C ASN A 203 20.04 2.97 12.31
N GLU A 204 19.71 1.95 13.11
CA GLU A 204 20.39 0.65 13.05
C GLU A 204 20.21 -0.01 11.67
N PHE A 205 18.98 -0.07 11.17
CA PHE A 205 18.68 -0.70 9.86
C PHE A 205 19.29 0.07 8.69
N ARG A 206 19.46 1.38 8.84
CA ARG A 206 20.04 2.24 7.81
C ARG A 206 21.55 2.19 7.72
N LYS A 207 22.27 1.51 8.62
CA LYS A 207 23.74 1.43 8.55
C LYS A 207 24.25 0.91 7.20
N SER A 208 23.51 0.01 6.55
CA SER A 208 23.81 -0.52 5.20
C SER A 208 23.21 0.31 4.05
N GLU A 209 22.41 1.33 4.34
CA GLU A 209 21.62 2.12 3.38
C GLU A 209 21.49 3.59 3.83
N ALA A 210 22.60 4.22 4.25
CA ALA A 210 22.60 5.50 4.94
C ALA A 210 21.93 6.65 4.15
N GLN A 211 21.96 6.56 2.82
CA GLN A 211 21.35 7.52 1.90
C GLN A 211 19.82 7.56 1.95
N PHE A 212 19.16 6.54 2.50
CA PHE A 212 17.71 6.46 2.59
C PHE A 212 17.20 6.74 3.99
N VAL A 213 16.16 7.57 4.11
CA VAL A 213 15.57 7.93 5.42
C VAL A 213 14.71 6.80 6.00
N ILE A 214 14.02 6.04 5.15
CA ILE A 214 13.10 4.97 5.56
C ILE A 214 13.80 3.64 5.27
N PRO A 215 14.15 2.80 6.27
CA PRO A 215 14.67 1.47 6.00
C PRO A 215 13.57 0.56 5.44
N VAL A 216 13.96 -0.50 4.74
CA VAL A 216 13.02 -1.46 4.13
C VAL A 216 13.05 -2.79 4.89
N ILE A 217 14.25 -3.33 5.09
CA ILE A 217 14.50 -4.57 5.83
C ILE A 217 15.67 -4.30 6.78
N GLY A 218 15.67 -4.98 7.92
CA GLY A 218 16.81 -5.05 8.82
C GLY A 218 16.75 -6.31 9.68
N VAL A 219 17.67 -6.43 10.63
CA VAL A 219 17.77 -7.59 11.51
C VAL A 219 17.58 -7.14 12.95
N CYS A 220 16.75 -7.86 13.71
CA CYS A 220 16.55 -7.57 15.13
C CYS A 220 17.90 -7.59 15.87
N PRO A 221 18.33 -6.51 16.52
CA PRO A 221 19.60 -6.49 17.26
C PRO A 221 19.68 -7.54 18.36
N ASN A 222 18.53 -7.95 18.92
CA ASN A 222 18.41 -8.91 20.01
C ASN A 222 18.39 -10.38 19.55
N CYS A 223 17.39 -10.78 18.74
CA CYS A 223 17.20 -12.19 18.36
C CYS A 223 17.72 -12.55 16.96
N LYS A 224 18.23 -11.57 16.20
CA LYS A 224 18.74 -11.73 14.83
C LYS A 224 17.72 -12.17 13.78
N THR A 225 16.42 -12.22 14.10
CA THR A 225 15.35 -12.43 13.13
C THR A 225 15.29 -11.28 12.13
N GLN A 226 15.09 -11.59 10.84
CA GLN A 226 14.90 -10.58 9.80
C GLN A 226 13.53 -9.90 9.96
N LEU A 227 13.54 -8.57 9.91
CA LEU A 227 12.36 -7.72 10.13
C LEU A 227 12.09 -6.85 8.90
N LYS A 228 10.84 -6.83 8.43
CA LYS A 228 10.35 -5.86 7.45
C LYS A 228 9.93 -4.58 8.17
N TRP A 229 10.47 -3.43 7.79
CA TRP A 229 10.18 -2.14 8.43
C TRP A 229 8.68 -1.81 8.38
N GLY A 230 8.05 -2.05 7.23
CA GLY A 230 6.62 -1.91 7.02
C GLY A 230 5.78 -2.59 8.09
N THR A 231 6.03 -3.88 8.29
CA THR A 231 5.29 -4.71 9.25
C THR A 231 5.44 -4.18 10.69
N LEU A 232 6.63 -3.73 11.08
CA LEU A 232 6.88 -3.18 12.41
C LEU A 232 6.09 -1.88 12.65
N VAL A 233 6.17 -0.93 11.71
CA VAL A 233 5.50 0.37 11.83
C VAL A 233 3.99 0.20 11.77
N SER A 234 3.47 -0.66 10.90
CA SER A 234 2.04 -0.95 10.82
C SER A 234 1.51 -1.55 12.14
N LYS A 235 2.21 -2.51 12.75
CA LYS A 235 1.84 -3.07 14.06
C LYS A 235 1.83 -2.02 15.16
N ASN A 236 2.83 -1.13 15.21
CA ASN A 236 2.88 -0.05 16.20
C ASN A 236 1.75 0.97 16.01
N MET A 237 1.46 1.38 14.76
CA MET A 237 0.38 2.34 14.51
C MET A 237 -0.99 1.85 14.99
N ILE A 238 -1.24 0.54 14.94
CA ILE A 238 -2.46 -0.09 15.49
C ILE A 238 -2.50 0.12 17.01
N ARG A 239 -1.41 -0.22 17.72
CA ARG A 239 -1.29 -0.10 19.19
C ARG A 239 -1.58 1.30 19.72
N ILE A 240 -0.99 2.34 19.13
CA ILE A 240 -1.15 3.74 19.59
C ILE A 240 -2.61 4.24 19.51
N ARG A 241 -3.45 3.61 18.68
CA ARG A 241 -4.81 4.10 18.43
C ARG A 241 -5.82 3.57 19.42
N ASP A 242 -5.68 2.34 19.88
CA ASP A 242 -6.63 1.74 20.82
C ASP A 242 -6.62 2.47 22.17
N GLU A 243 -5.50 3.11 22.52
CA GLU A 243 -5.36 3.97 23.71
C GLU A 243 -6.08 5.33 23.63
N LYS A 244 -6.41 5.83 22.42
CA LYS A 244 -7.13 7.11 22.27
C LYS A 244 -8.65 6.97 22.32
N PHE A 245 -9.15 5.74 22.41
CA PHE A 245 -10.58 5.42 22.44
C PHE A 245 -11.00 4.71 23.74
N ASN A 246 -10.08 4.55 24.68
CA ASN A 246 -10.33 4.29 26.11
C ASN A 246 -10.07 5.57 26.90
#